data_AF-A0A967SIP6-F1
#
_entry.id   AF-A0A967SIP6-F1
#
_cell.length_a   1.000
_cell.length_b   1.000
_cell.length_c   1.000
_cell.angle_alpha   90.00
_cell.angle_beta   90.00
_cell.angle_gamma   90.00
#
_symmetry.space_group_name_H-M   'P 1'
#
loop_
_entity.id
_entity.type
_entity.pdbx_description
1 polymer ?
#
loop_
_entity_poly.entity_id
_entity_poly.type
_entity_poly.pdbx_seq_one_letter_code
_entity_poly.pdbx_strand_id
1 'polypeptide(L)' 'MARFNPIQNSFVAGEISPRLEGRDNLEQYFQAMRQALNGVVLPHGGFMRRSGSRFVARVKDQSKRPRLVPFIF' A
#
# COMPACT_ATOMS: atom_id res chain seq x y z
N MET A 1 -27.62 9.06 -20.83
CA MET A 1 -26.25 8.49 -20.91
C MET A 1 -26.28 7.09 -20.31
N ALA A 2 -25.73 6.09 -20.99
CA ALA A 2 -25.59 4.75 -20.44
C ALA A 2 -24.49 4.73 -19.36
N ARG A 3 -24.72 4.07 -18.22
CA ARG A 3 -23.68 3.89 -17.20
C ARG A 3 -22.66 2.86 -17.69
N PHE A 4 -21.40 3.28 -17.81
CA PHE A 4 -20.28 2.39 -18.07
C PHE A 4 -19.46 2.23 -16.80
N ASN A 5 -19.22 0.99 -16.38
CA ASN A 5 -18.42 0.66 -15.19
C ASN A 5 -17.27 -0.25 -15.63
N PRO A 6 -16.08 0.31 -15.93
CA PRO A 6 -14.94 -0.51 -16.34
C PRO A 6 -14.50 -1.42 -15.20
N ILE A 7 -14.18 -2.66 -15.52
CA ILE A 7 -13.66 -3.63 -14.55
C ILE A 7 -12.16 -3.43 -14.45
N GLN A 8 -11.66 -3.27 -13.22
CA GLN A 8 -10.23 -3.23 -12.93
C GLN A 8 -9.81 -4.55 -12.28
N ASN A 9 -9.02 -5.35 -13.01
CA ASN A 9 -8.74 -6.74 -12.64
C ASN A 9 -7.52 -6.92 -11.72
N SER A 10 -6.64 -5.91 -11.63
CA SER A 10 -5.33 -6.05 -11.00
C SER A 10 -4.85 -4.74 -10.38
N PHE A 11 -4.11 -4.86 -9.29
CA PHE A 11 -3.46 -3.76 -8.58
C PHE A 11 -1.94 -3.94 -8.45
N VAL A 12 -1.32 -4.80 -9.29
CA VAL A 12 0.12 -5.15 -9.20
C VAL A 12 1.03 -3.92 -9.28
N ALA A 13 0.65 -2.87 -10.02
CA ALA A 13 1.47 -1.68 -10.19
C ALA A 13 1.50 -0.76 -8.94
N GLY A 14 0.68 -1.06 -7.92
CA GLY A 14 0.68 -0.33 -6.66
C GLY A 14 0.18 1.11 -6.79
N GLU A 15 0.77 2.03 -6.02
CA GLU A 15 0.38 3.44 -6.06
C GLU A 15 1.01 4.15 -7.26
N ILE A 16 0.18 4.76 -8.10
CA ILE A 16 0.64 5.55 -9.24
C ILE A 16 1.19 6.89 -8.77
N SER A 17 2.31 7.31 -9.35
CA SER A 17 2.82 8.67 -9.16
C SER A 17 1.77 9.69 -9.61
N PRO A 18 1.52 10.78 -8.84
CA PRO A 18 0.59 11.84 -9.24
C PRO A 18 0.90 12.46 -10.61
N ARG A 19 2.17 12.40 -11.06
CA ARG A 19 2.59 12.90 -12.38
C ARG A 19 2.15 11.99 -13.54
N LEU A 20 1.78 10.75 -13.24
CA LEU A 20 1.39 9.72 -14.21
C LEU A 20 -0.13 9.45 -14.20
N GLU A 21 -0.88 10.15 -13.35
CA GLU A 21 -2.33 9.95 -13.19
C GLU A 21 -3.15 10.25 -14.47
N GLY A 22 -2.58 10.97 -15.44
CA GLY A 22 -3.23 11.23 -16.73
C GLY A 22 -2.72 10.37 -17.89
N ARG A 23 -1.81 9.40 -17.64
CA ARG A 23 -1.17 8.61 -18.70
C ARG A 23 -1.87 7.27 -18.91
N ASP A 24 -3.05 7.35 -19.51
CA ASP A 24 -3.86 6.20 -19.93
C ASP A 24 -3.16 5.24 -20.89
N ASN A 25 -2.22 5.73 -21.70
CA ASN A 25 -1.43 4.89 -22.61
C ASN A 25 -0.48 3.90 -21.88
N LEU A 26 -0.20 4.10 -20.58
CA LEU A 26 0.64 3.19 -19.82
C LEU A 26 -0.18 1.98 -19.37
N GLU A 27 0.29 0.77 -19.63
CA GLU A 27 -0.36 -0.45 -19.14
C GLU A 27 -0.49 -0.46 -17.61
N GLN A 28 0.50 0.11 -16.92
CA GLN A 28 0.53 0.27 -15.47
C GLN A 28 -0.62 1.14 -14.95
N TYR A 29 -1.14 2.07 -15.75
CA TYR A 29 -2.26 2.93 -15.35
C TYR A 29 -3.49 2.11 -15.00
N PHE A 30 -3.80 1.09 -15.82
CA PHE A 30 -4.93 0.20 -15.60
C PHE A 30 -4.71 -0.78 -14.44
N GLN A 31 -3.47 -0.94 -13.96
CA GLN A 31 -3.10 -1.85 -12.87
C GLN A 31 -2.68 -1.12 -11.58
N ALA A 32 -2.83 0.20 -11.53
CA ALA A 32 -2.40 1.01 -10.41
C ALA A 32 -3.59 1.61 -9.65
N MET A 33 -3.29 2.09 -8.45
CA MET A 33 -4.22 2.79 -7.56
C MET A 33 -3.75 4.24 -7.42
N ARG A 34 -4.69 5.19 -7.36
CA ARG A 34 -4.37 6.58 -7.04
C ARG A 34 -3.75 6.73 -5.64
N GLN A 35 -4.22 5.94 -4.68
CA GLN A 35 -3.73 5.93 -3.30
C GLN A 35 -3.76 4.50 -2.74
N ALA A 36 -2.68 4.07 -2.09
CA ALA A 36 -2.60 2.75 -1.47
C ALA A 36 -2.14 2.88 0.00
N LEU A 37 -3.08 2.94 0.93
CA LEU A 37 -2.79 3.12 2.35
C LEU A 37 -2.95 1.83 3.14
N ASN A 38 -2.03 1.59 4.07
CA ASN A 38 -2.09 0.51 5.06
C ASN A 38 -2.34 -0.89 4.48
N GLY A 39 -1.81 -1.17 3.28
CA GLY A 39 -1.91 -2.47 2.63
C GLY A 39 -0.65 -2.86 1.88
N VAL A 40 -0.68 -4.07 1.34
CA VAL A 40 0.39 -4.71 0.58
C VAL A 40 -0.23 -5.22 -0.70
N VAL A 41 0.43 -4.92 -1.83
CA VAL A 41 0.06 -5.45 -3.13
C VAL A 41 0.52 -6.89 -3.24
N LEU A 42 -0.37 -7.77 -3.68
CA LEU A 42 -0.05 -9.16 -3.94
C LEU A 42 0.45 -9.30 -5.39
N PRO A 43 1.46 -10.15 -5.65
CA PRO A 43 1.93 -10.42 -7.01
C PRO A 43 0.83 -10.93 -7.95
N HIS A 44 -0.22 -11.56 -7.38
CA HIS A 44 -1.37 -12.06 -8.12
C HIS A 44 -2.40 -10.97 -8.51
N GLY A 45 -2.15 -9.70 -8.16
CA GLY A 45 -3.00 -8.56 -8.49
C GLY A 45 -4.04 -8.19 -7.45
N GLY A 46 -4.12 -8.92 -6.34
CA GLY A 46 -4.93 -8.53 -5.19
C GLY A 46 -4.27 -7.44 -4.33
N PHE A 47 -5.06 -6.82 -3.47
CA PHE A 47 -4.58 -5.91 -2.43
C PHE A 47 -5.00 -6.46 -1.08
N MET A 48 -4.04 -6.64 -0.16
CA MET A 48 -4.32 -7.12 1.19
C MET A 48 -3.99 -6.05 2.22
N ARG A 49 -4.69 -6.08 3.35
CA ARG A 49 -4.37 -5.20 4.49
C ARG A 49 -3.00 -5.58 5.06
N ARG A 50 -2.22 -4.59 5.51
CA ARG A 50 -0.93 -4.85 6.17
C ARG A 50 -1.13 -5.71 7.41
N SER A 51 -0.15 -6.55 7.71
CA SER A 51 -0.14 -7.29 8.98
C SER A 51 -0.22 -6.32 10.15
N GLY A 52 -1.07 -6.66 11.12
CA GLY A 52 -1.22 -5.89 12.34
C GLY A 52 0.04 -5.96 13.21
N SER A 53 0.27 -4.94 14.03
CA SER A 53 1.26 -5.02 15.10
C SER A 53 0.67 -5.77 16.28
N ARG A 54 1.39 -6.77 16.79
CA ARG A 54 1.04 -7.43 18.07
C ARG A 54 1.78 -6.74 19.21
N PHE A 55 1.08 -6.46 20.30
CA PHE A 55 1.71 -6.02 21.54
C PHE A 55 2.53 -7.17 22.15
N VAL A 56 3.82 -6.93 22.42
CA VAL A 56 4.73 -7.95 22.99
C VAL A 56 5.01 -7.67 24.47
N ALA A 57 5.50 -6.48 24.79
CA ALA A 57 5.84 -6.09 26.16
C ALA A 57 5.85 -4.56 26.32
N ARG A 58 5.77 -4.10 27.57
CA ARG A 58 6.00 -2.68 27.91
C ARG A 58 7.50 -2.38 27.98
N VAL A 59 7.86 -1.14 27.69
CA VAL A 59 9.22 -0.62 27.92
C VAL A 59 9.43 -0.29 29.39
N LYS A 60 10.69 -0.30 29.84
CA LYS A 60 11.09 -0.08 31.25
C LYS A 60 10.58 1.25 31.81
N ASP A 61 10.69 2.32 31.03
CA ASP A 61 10.19 3.65 31.37
C ASP A 61 9.15 4.08 30.33
N GLN A 62 7.90 4.21 30.77
CA GLN A 62 6.79 4.64 29.89
C GLN A 62 6.64 6.17 29.83
N SER A 63 7.38 6.93 30.63
CA SER A 63 7.29 8.40 30.67
C SER A 63 7.99 9.07 29.48
N LYS A 64 8.88 8.34 28.80
CA LYS A 64 9.67 8.82 27.67
C LYS A 64 9.38 7.98 26.43
N ARG A 65 9.55 8.59 25.25
CA ARG A 65 9.43 7.88 23.97
C ARG A 65 10.62 6.92 23.80
N PRO A 66 10.39 5.60 23.71
CA PRO A 66 11.47 4.64 23.50
C PRO A 66 12.03 4.75 22.07
N ARG A 67 13.33 4.51 21.91
CA ARG A 67 14.00 4.41 20.60
C ARG A 67 14.27 2.95 20.28
N LEU A 68 13.75 2.47 19.15
CA LEU A 68 14.13 1.17 18.59
C LEU A 68 15.38 1.38 17.73
N VAL A 69 16.45 0.61 18.00
CA VAL A 69 17.67 0.61 17.20
C VAL A 69 17.74 -0.74 16.47
N PRO A 70 17.85 -0.77 15.13
CA PRO A 70 17.97 -2.02 14.41
C PRO A 70 19.30 -2.68 14.75
N PHE A 71 19.26 -3.97 15.04
CA PHE A 71 20.47 -4.78 15.14
C PHE A 71 20.88 -5.21 13.74
N ILE A 72 22.08 -4.81 13.30
CA ILE A 72 22.67 -5.15 12.00
C ILE A 72 23.99 -5.85 12.31
N PHE A 73 24.18 -7.07 11.80
CA PHE A 73 25.40 -7.86 11.93
C PHE A 73 26.22 -7.82 10.64
#